data_AF-A0A9D7BCA0-F1
#
_entry.id   AF-A0A9D7BCA0-F1
#
_cell.length_a   1.000
_cell.length_b   1.000
_cell.length_c   1.000
_cell.angle_alpha   90.00
_cell.angle_beta   90.00
_cell.angle_gamma   90.00
#
_symmetry.space_group_name_H-M   'P 1'
#
loop_
_entity.id
_entity.type
_entity.pdbx_description
1 polymer ?
#
loop_
_entity_poly.entity_id
_entity_poly.type
_entity_poly.pdbx_seq_one_letter_code
_entity_poly.pdbx_strand_id
1 'polypeptide(L)'
;MPRIFNIIRQRLLKENRLTRYLVYAVGEIVLVVIGILIALQLNLLKEERNQRRQEVQTLEQLRDEFTSNLVQLDEKISMRKSMIRSSLQLLAYHDDTAMIDMDSVETHIARTTVSPTFDPVTNDLITSGRLYLISNLELRRKLSSWTSELVQVTEEEVAWIGLNRNVYAPFLRVHYPMRNIHAAKWSGLDVVQTIMLDKKSAVNLDFARSKRPPDLAAFFAQPETEDLLSTVVSASLFANRQSEALRKSIVEILALIDAELRTN
;
A
#
# COMPACT_ATOMS: atom_id res chain seq x y z
N MET A 1 -55.80 6.39 -60.47
CA MET A 1 -55.10 7.43 -59.67
C MET A 1 -55.78 8.78 -59.92
N PRO A 2 -56.50 9.37 -58.96
CA PRO A 2 -57.42 10.47 -59.22
C PRO A 2 -56.69 11.75 -59.68
N ARG A 3 -57.13 12.33 -60.82
CA ARG A 3 -56.61 13.58 -61.44
C ARG A 3 -56.52 14.78 -60.50
N ILE A 4 -57.21 14.73 -59.37
CA ILE A 4 -57.26 15.77 -58.33
C ILE A 4 -55.87 16.00 -57.71
N PHE A 5 -55.10 14.94 -57.45
CA PHE A 5 -53.74 15.07 -56.91
C PHE A 5 -52.80 15.77 -57.90
N ASN A 6 -52.96 15.53 -59.21
CA ASN A 6 -52.16 16.19 -60.23
C ASN A 6 -52.49 17.69 -60.34
N ILE A 7 -53.77 18.08 -60.15
CA ILE A 7 -54.21 19.48 -60.20
C ILE A 7 -53.76 20.25 -58.95
N ILE A 8 -53.83 19.62 -57.77
CA ILE A 8 -53.31 20.20 -56.52
C ILE A 8 -51.80 20.38 -56.62
N ARG A 9 -51.07 19.39 -57.17
CA ARG A 9 -49.63 19.46 -57.42
C ARG A 9 -49.27 20.57 -58.41
N GLN A 10 -50.02 20.72 -59.50
CA GLN A 10 -49.79 21.78 -60.49
C GLN A 10 -50.16 23.18 -59.97
N ARG A 11 -51.18 23.34 -59.12
CA ARG A 11 -51.52 24.64 -58.50
C ARG A 11 -50.55 25.07 -57.40
N LEU A 12 -50.10 24.12 -56.56
CA LEU A 12 -49.09 24.38 -55.54
C LEU A 12 -47.70 24.70 -56.11
N LEU A 13 -47.38 24.17 -57.31
CA LEU A 13 -46.16 24.52 -58.05
C LEU A 13 -46.27 25.86 -58.81
N LYS A 14 -47.49 26.37 -59.05
CA LYS A 14 -47.74 27.62 -59.78
C LYS A 14 -47.78 28.87 -58.89
N GLU A 15 -48.05 28.70 -57.60
CA GLU A 15 -47.88 29.75 -56.60
C GLU A 15 -46.62 29.44 -55.78
N ASN A 16 -45.71 30.40 -55.61
CA ASN A 16 -44.50 30.33 -54.77
C ASN A 16 -44.75 30.04 -53.25
N ARG A 17 -45.89 29.43 -52.90
CA ARG A 17 -46.31 29.05 -51.55
C ARG A 17 -45.67 27.73 -51.08
N LEU A 18 -45.38 26.78 -51.98
CA LEU A 18 -44.66 25.54 -51.64
C LEU A 18 -43.27 25.84 -51.06
N THR A 19 -42.55 26.78 -51.67
CA THR A 19 -41.23 27.24 -51.21
C THR A 19 -41.30 27.83 -49.82
N ARG A 20 -42.34 28.62 -49.50
CA ARG A 20 -42.54 29.15 -48.14
C ARG A 20 -42.77 28.03 -47.13
N TYR A 21 -43.70 27.12 -47.39
CA TYR A 21 -43.98 25.99 -46.47
C TYR A 21 -42.76 25.10 -46.26
N LEU A 22 -41.96 24.84 -47.28
CA LEU A 22 -40.71 24.09 -47.16
C LEU A 22 -39.65 24.83 -46.32
N VAL A 23 -39.49 26.15 -46.51
CA VAL A 23 -38.57 26.96 -45.70
C VAL A 23 -38.99 26.99 -44.23
N TYR A 24 -40.29 27.10 -43.95
CA TYR A 24 -40.80 27.04 -42.57
C TYR A 24 -40.61 25.67 -41.94
N ALA A 25 -40.91 24.58 -42.66
CA ALA A 25 -40.70 23.21 -42.16
C ALA A 25 -39.21 22.89 -41.93
N VAL A 26 -38.31 23.36 -42.81
CA VAL A 26 -36.86 23.23 -42.60
C VAL A 26 -36.41 24.06 -41.40
N GLY A 27 -36.92 25.29 -41.23
CA GLY A 27 -36.64 26.11 -40.05
C GLY A 27 -37.06 25.44 -38.74
N GLU A 28 -38.23 24.81 -38.71
CA GLU A 28 -38.74 24.07 -37.55
C GLU A 28 -37.89 22.83 -37.24
N ILE A 29 -37.50 22.06 -38.26
CA ILE A 29 -36.57 20.93 -38.09
C ILE A 29 -35.22 21.40 -37.53
N VAL A 30 -34.64 22.48 -38.09
CA VAL A 30 -33.38 23.03 -37.60
C VAL A 30 -33.50 23.49 -36.14
N LEU A 31 -34.61 24.12 -35.76
CA LEU A 31 -34.85 24.58 -34.40
C LEU A 31 -35.00 23.40 -33.41
N VAL A 32 -35.71 22.34 -33.81
CA VAL A 32 -35.81 21.09 -33.02
C VAL A 32 -34.44 20.42 -32.87
N VAL A 33 -33.66 20.33 -33.94
CA VAL A 33 -32.32 19.74 -33.92
C VAL A 33 -31.39 20.52 -33.00
N ILE A 34 -31.39 21.86 -33.06
CA ILE A 34 -30.63 22.70 -32.13
C ILE A 34 -31.06 22.44 -30.68
N GLY A 35 -32.36 22.32 -30.41
CA GLY A 35 -32.88 21.98 -29.08
C GLY A 35 -32.36 20.65 -28.55
N ILE A 36 -32.35 19.60 -29.39
CA ILE A 36 -31.82 18.27 -29.04
C ILE A 36 -30.30 18.34 -28.77
N LEU A 37 -29.55 19.04 -29.62
CA LEU A 37 -28.10 19.18 -29.46
C LEU A 37 -27.74 19.90 -28.16
N ILE A 38 -28.45 20.98 -27.80
CA ILE A 38 -28.25 21.69 -26.53
C ILE A 38 -28.59 20.78 -25.34
N ALA A 39 -29.71 20.05 -25.40
CA ALA A 39 -30.09 19.11 -24.34
C ALA A 39 -29.04 18.00 -24.14
N LEU A 40 -28.51 17.46 -25.24
CA LEU A 40 -27.44 16.46 -25.20
C LEU A 40 -26.15 17.04 -24.59
N GLN A 41 -25.74 18.25 -24.99
CA GLN A 41 -24.56 18.91 -24.43
C GLN A 41 -24.69 19.16 -22.92
N LEU A 42 -25.84 19.65 -22.46
CA LEU A 42 -26.10 19.85 -21.03
C LEU A 42 -26.04 18.53 -20.26
N ASN A 43 -26.55 17.44 -20.84
CA ASN A 43 -26.47 16.12 -20.22
C ASN A 43 -25.03 15.61 -20.12
N LEU A 44 -24.22 15.77 -21.17
CA LEU A 44 -22.80 15.39 -21.17
C LEU A 44 -21.99 16.19 -20.13
N LEU A 45 -22.22 17.51 -20.02
CA LEU A 45 -21.56 18.35 -19.01
C LEU A 45 -21.93 17.96 -17.57
N LYS A 46 -23.20 17.58 -17.34
CA LYS A 46 -23.63 17.09 -16.01
C LYS A 46 -22.93 15.77 -15.68
N GLU A 47 -22.84 14.86 -16.64
CA GLU A 47 -22.17 13.58 -16.48
C GLU A 47 -20.67 13.75 -16.20
N GLU A 48 -19.98 14.60 -16.98
CA GLU A 48 -18.57 14.93 -16.78
C GLU A 48 -18.31 15.52 -15.37
N ARG A 49 -19.17 16.45 -14.92
CA ARG A 49 -19.07 17.01 -13.55
C ARG A 49 -19.27 15.95 -12.47
N ASN A 50 -20.19 15.01 -12.67
CA ASN A 50 -20.41 13.91 -11.73
C ASN A 50 -19.22 12.96 -11.68
N GLN A 51 -18.64 12.63 -12.84
CA GLN A 51 -17.44 11.78 -12.95
C GLN A 51 -16.25 12.47 -12.28
N ARG A 52 -16.03 13.76 -12.55
CA ARG A 52 -14.98 14.56 -11.89
C ARG A 52 -15.12 14.55 -10.38
N ARG A 53 -16.34 14.73 -9.87
CA ARG A 53 -16.61 14.72 -8.42
C ARG A 53 -16.27 13.36 -7.80
N GLN A 54 -16.65 12.26 -8.45
CA GLN A 54 -16.33 10.90 -7.99
C GLN A 54 -14.82 10.62 -8.03
N GLU A 55 -14.15 11.10 -9.06
CA GLU A 55 -12.69 11.00 -9.18
C GLU A 55 -11.99 11.75 -8.04
N VAL A 56 -12.34 13.01 -7.77
CA VAL A 56 -11.76 13.78 -6.65
C VAL A 56 -11.99 13.07 -5.32
N GLN A 57 -13.19 12.58 -5.04
CA GLN A 57 -13.48 11.81 -3.83
C GLN A 57 -12.65 10.53 -3.73
N THR A 58 -12.40 9.87 -4.87
CA THR A 58 -11.55 8.67 -4.93
C THR A 58 -10.10 9.04 -4.66
N LEU A 59 -9.59 10.11 -5.28
CA LEU A 59 -8.22 10.60 -5.10
C LEU A 59 -7.96 11.03 -3.64
N GLU A 60 -8.90 11.69 -2.97
CA GLU A 60 -8.79 12.03 -1.55
C GLU A 60 -8.70 10.80 -0.66
N GLN A 61 -9.55 9.80 -0.89
CA GLN A 61 -9.49 8.51 -0.17
C GLN A 61 -8.15 7.81 -0.37
N LEU A 62 -7.68 7.75 -1.62
CA LEU A 62 -6.38 7.17 -1.95
C LEU A 62 -5.22 7.90 -1.27
N ARG A 63 -5.25 9.23 -1.27
CA ARG A 63 -4.20 10.02 -0.61
C ARG A 63 -4.11 9.65 0.86
N ASP A 64 -5.24 9.58 1.55
CA ASP A 64 -5.28 9.29 2.98
C ASP A 64 -4.81 7.84 3.26
N GLU A 65 -5.23 6.88 2.44
CA GLU A 65 -4.78 5.47 2.50
C GLU A 65 -3.28 5.32 2.28
N PHE A 66 -2.76 5.86 1.17
CA PHE A 66 -1.33 5.76 0.84
C PHE A 66 -0.47 6.52 1.84
N THR A 67 -0.98 7.60 2.44
CA THR A 67 -0.29 8.30 3.55
C THR A 67 -0.19 7.41 4.78
N SER A 68 -1.29 6.75 5.18
CA SER A 68 -1.28 5.79 6.29
C SER A 68 -0.36 4.60 6.01
N ASN A 69 -0.42 4.06 4.80
CA ASN A 69 0.42 2.94 4.35
C ASN A 69 1.90 3.31 4.35
N LEU A 70 2.26 4.54 3.95
CA LEU A 70 3.63 5.03 4.02
C LEU A 70 4.17 5.05 5.45
N VAL A 71 3.39 5.57 6.40
CA VAL A 71 3.77 5.60 7.82
C VAL A 71 3.98 4.19 8.35
N GLN A 72 3.04 3.28 8.10
CA GLN A 72 3.15 1.90 8.54
C GLN A 72 4.37 1.21 7.93
N LEU A 73 4.65 1.40 6.63
CA LEU A 73 5.80 0.80 5.95
C LEU A 73 7.13 1.33 6.50
N ASP A 74 7.21 2.64 6.78
CA ASP A 74 8.41 3.28 7.36
C ASP A 74 8.76 2.71 8.74
N GLU A 75 7.74 2.39 9.54
CA GLU A 75 7.94 1.68 10.82
C GLU A 75 8.53 0.28 10.60
N LYS A 76 8.00 -0.51 9.65
CA LYS A 76 8.52 -1.86 9.37
C LYS A 76 9.95 -1.83 8.83
N ILE A 77 10.27 -0.86 7.97
CA ILE A 77 11.63 -0.60 7.48
C ILE A 77 12.56 -0.32 8.66
N SER A 78 12.17 0.57 9.57
CA SER A 78 12.96 0.91 10.76
C SER A 78 13.20 -0.31 11.66
N MET A 79 12.16 -1.13 11.86
CA MET A 79 12.27 -2.38 12.61
C MET A 79 13.27 -3.34 11.97
N ARG A 80 13.19 -3.59 10.66
CA ARG A 80 14.13 -4.47 9.94
C ARG A 80 15.56 -3.94 10.01
N LYS A 81 15.77 -2.63 9.90
CA LYS A 81 17.09 -2.00 10.12
C LYS A 81 17.60 -2.25 11.55
N SER A 82 16.73 -2.21 12.54
CA SER A 82 17.09 -2.57 13.91
C SER A 82 17.44 -4.05 14.09
N MET A 83 16.73 -4.94 13.39
CA MET A 83 17.03 -6.38 13.36
C MET A 83 18.41 -6.62 12.76
N ILE A 84 18.68 -6.07 11.57
CA ILE A 84 19.97 -6.21 10.87
C ILE A 84 21.12 -5.74 11.76
N ARG A 85 21.03 -4.54 12.36
CA ARG A 85 22.07 -4.03 13.26
C ARG A 85 22.31 -4.95 14.45
N SER A 86 21.24 -5.50 15.04
CA SER A 86 21.36 -6.39 16.21
C SER A 86 21.93 -7.75 15.83
N SER A 87 21.51 -8.32 14.71
CA SER A 87 22.07 -9.58 14.21
C SER A 87 23.56 -9.43 13.86
N LEU A 88 23.96 -8.32 13.24
CA LEU A 88 25.38 -8.04 12.97
C LEU A 88 26.20 -7.89 14.25
N GLN A 89 25.64 -7.26 15.29
CA GLN A 89 26.30 -7.17 16.60
C GLN A 89 26.46 -8.56 17.25
N LEU A 90 25.44 -9.42 17.15
CA LEU A 90 25.49 -10.80 17.65
C LEU A 90 26.47 -11.67 16.86
N LEU A 91 26.63 -11.43 15.56
CA LEU A 91 27.68 -12.08 14.74
C LEU A 91 29.07 -11.59 15.16
N ALA A 92 29.25 -10.31 15.47
CA ALA A 92 30.53 -9.82 16.01
C ALA A 92 30.89 -10.49 17.35
N TYR A 93 29.89 -10.79 18.19
CA TYR A 93 30.07 -11.56 19.43
C TYR A 93 30.43 -13.03 19.18
N HIS A 94 30.00 -13.59 18.05
CA HIS A 94 30.41 -14.91 17.58
C HIS A 94 31.88 -14.90 17.14
N ASP A 95 32.26 -13.91 16.33
CA ASP A 95 33.63 -13.77 15.79
C ASP A 95 34.67 -13.48 16.88
N ASP A 96 34.32 -12.62 17.85
CA ASP A 96 35.18 -12.26 18.97
C ASP A 96 34.38 -12.18 20.28
N THR A 97 34.51 -13.23 21.09
CA THR A 97 33.87 -13.31 22.40
C THR A 97 34.32 -12.22 23.39
N ALA A 98 35.47 -11.58 23.17
CA ALA A 98 35.90 -10.45 24.00
C ALA A 98 35.05 -9.19 23.78
N MET A 99 34.34 -9.10 22.65
CA MET A 99 33.43 -7.98 22.36
C MET A 99 32.07 -8.13 23.05
N ILE A 100 31.77 -9.27 23.67
CA ILE A 100 30.47 -9.53 24.30
C ILE A 100 30.18 -8.50 25.39
N ASP A 101 29.17 -7.67 25.14
CA ASP A 101 28.56 -6.82 26.15
C ASP A 101 27.35 -7.52 26.78
N MET A 102 27.55 -8.04 28.00
CA MET A 102 26.56 -8.81 28.74
C MET A 102 25.24 -8.05 28.98
N ASP A 103 25.28 -6.72 29.04
CA ASP A 103 24.09 -5.91 29.33
C ASP A 103 23.21 -5.72 28.09
N SER A 104 23.76 -5.90 26.87
CA SER A 104 23.04 -5.67 25.61
C SER A 104 22.69 -6.93 24.82
N VAL A 105 23.29 -8.08 25.11
CA VAL A 105 23.05 -9.34 24.38
C VAL A 105 21.56 -9.68 24.29
N GLU A 106 20.83 -9.63 25.39
CA GLU A 106 19.41 -10.00 25.37
C GLU A 106 18.54 -8.98 24.64
N THR A 107 18.92 -7.71 24.65
CA THR A 107 18.27 -6.69 23.83
C THR A 107 18.48 -6.96 22.34
N HIS A 108 19.69 -7.34 21.94
CA HIS A 108 19.97 -7.69 20.56
C HIS A 108 19.20 -8.96 20.14
N ILE A 109 19.21 -10.01 20.95
CA ILE A 109 18.44 -11.23 20.67
C ILE A 109 16.93 -10.92 20.65
N ALA A 110 16.42 -10.11 21.57
CA ALA A 110 15.00 -9.73 21.56
C ALA A 110 14.58 -9.06 20.25
N ARG A 111 15.44 -8.19 19.69
CA ARG A 111 15.19 -7.52 18.41
C ARG A 111 15.18 -8.51 17.24
N THR A 112 15.98 -9.56 17.23
CA THR A 112 16.00 -10.53 16.12
C THR A 112 14.77 -11.45 16.10
N THR A 113 14.05 -11.59 17.21
CA THR A 113 12.88 -12.49 17.31
C THR A 113 11.57 -11.92 16.78
N VAL A 114 11.53 -10.66 16.37
CA VAL A 114 10.30 -10.02 15.86
C VAL A 114 10.04 -10.36 14.40
N SER A 115 8.79 -10.27 13.98
CA SER A 115 8.37 -10.47 12.59
C SER A 115 7.57 -9.24 12.14
N PRO A 116 8.24 -8.20 11.61
CA PRO A 116 7.54 -7.04 11.08
C PRO A 116 6.73 -7.46 9.86
N THR A 117 5.41 -7.25 9.89
CA THR A 117 4.51 -7.43 8.75
C THR A 117 3.94 -6.10 8.30
N PHE A 118 3.83 -5.90 6.99
CA PHE A 118 3.20 -4.75 6.38
C PHE A 118 1.79 -5.13 5.92
N ASP A 119 0.79 -4.61 6.64
CA ASP A 119 -0.62 -4.92 6.43
C ASP A 119 -1.34 -3.62 5.99
N PRO A 120 -1.20 -3.22 4.71
CA PRO A 120 -1.71 -1.94 4.23
C PRO A 120 -3.22 -1.86 4.27
N VAL A 121 -3.74 -0.65 4.40
CA VAL A 121 -5.13 -0.35 4.07
C VAL A 121 -5.28 -0.54 2.56
N THR A 122 -6.04 -1.56 2.18
CA THR A 122 -6.40 -1.83 0.78
C THR A 122 -7.90 -1.61 0.62
N ASN A 123 -8.30 -0.48 0.04
CA ASN A 123 -9.60 -0.43 -0.61
C ASN A 123 -9.51 -1.14 -1.95
N ASP A 124 -10.53 -1.93 -2.23
CA ASP A 124 -10.56 -2.88 -3.33
C ASP A 124 -10.84 -2.12 -4.66
N LEU A 125 -9.91 -1.26 -5.07
CA LEU A 125 -10.05 -0.33 -6.22
C LEU A 125 -10.17 -1.07 -7.54
N ILE A 126 -9.47 -2.20 -7.63
CA ILE A 126 -9.46 -3.07 -8.80
C ILE A 126 -10.81 -3.80 -8.91
N THR A 127 -11.33 -4.34 -7.80
CA THR A 127 -12.59 -5.09 -7.81
C THR A 127 -13.82 -4.18 -7.88
N SER A 128 -13.72 -2.95 -7.33
CA SER A 128 -14.81 -1.97 -7.34
C SER A 128 -14.92 -1.18 -8.64
N GLY A 129 -14.00 -1.36 -9.60
CA GLY A 129 -13.97 -0.63 -10.87
C GLY A 129 -13.65 0.87 -10.74
N ARG A 130 -13.41 1.38 -9.53
CA ARG A 130 -13.11 2.79 -9.26
C ARG A 130 -11.79 3.24 -9.87
N LEU A 131 -10.87 2.30 -10.13
CA LEU A 131 -9.61 2.57 -10.83
C LEU A 131 -9.83 3.23 -12.20
N TYR A 132 -10.95 2.94 -12.89
CA TYR A 132 -11.27 3.54 -14.18
C TYR A 132 -11.76 5.00 -14.09
N LEU A 133 -12.16 5.46 -12.90
CA LEU A 133 -12.54 6.86 -12.66
C LEU A 133 -11.34 7.80 -12.67
N ILE A 134 -10.14 7.28 -12.40
CA ILE A 134 -8.89 8.06 -12.34
C ILE A 134 -8.42 8.37 -13.75
N SER A 135 -8.51 9.62 -14.17
CA SER A 135 -8.20 10.08 -15.52
C SER A 135 -6.72 9.96 -15.87
N ASN A 136 -5.81 10.16 -14.90
CA ASN A 136 -4.38 10.00 -15.13
C ASN A 136 -3.98 8.54 -15.35
N LEU A 137 -3.55 8.25 -16.57
CA LEU A 137 -3.14 6.92 -17.00
C LEU A 137 -1.90 6.41 -16.25
N GLU A 138 -0.96 7.29 -15.90
CA GLU A 138 0.24 6.91 -15.16
C GLU A 138 -0.11 6.50 -13.72
N LEU A 139 -0.92 7.30 -13.03
CA LEU A 139 -1.40 6.97 -11.68
C LEU A 139 -2.16 5.65 -11.70
N ARG A 140 -3.07 5.47 -12.67
CA ARG A 140 -3.82 4.22 -12.85
C ARG A 140 -2.91 3.00 -13.01
N ARG A 141 -1.84 3.12 -13.80
CA ARG A 141 -0.87 2.04 -14.01
C ARG A 141 -0.10 1.71 -12.73
N LYS A 142 0.33 2.73 -11.97
CA LYS A 142 1.06 2.53 -10.70
C LYS A 142 0.17 1.89 -9.63
N LEU A 143 -1.09 2.32 -9.52
CA LEU A 143 -2.06 1.71 -8.60
C LEU A 143 -2.33 0.24 -8.96
N SER A 144 -2.29 -0.12 -10.24
CA SER A 144 -2.39 -1.51 -10.68
C SER A 144 -1.15 -2.33 -10.29
N SER A 145 0.06 -1.81 -10.54
CA SER A 145 1.32 -2.50 -10.21
C SER A 145 1.58 -2.61 -8.71
N TRP A 146 1.07 -1.66 -7.92
CA TRP A 146 1.17 -1.67 -6.46
C TRP A 146 0.75 -3.01 -5.83
N THR A 147 -0.29 -3.65 -6.38
CA THR A 147 -0.79 -4.93 -5.85
C THR A 147 0.22 -6.06 -6.00
N SER A 148 0.96 -6.13 -7.12
CA SER A 148 1.99 -7.15 -7.32
C SER A 148 3.29 -6.83 -6.56
N GLU A 149 3.61 -5.56 -6.40
CA GLU A 149 4.74 -5.10 -5.55
C GLU A 149 4.49 -5.45 -4.07
N LEU A 150 3.25 -5.30 -3.60
CA LEU A 150 2.84 -5.68 -2.25
C LEU A 150 3.01 -7.19 -2.01
N VAL A 151 2.55 -8.03 -2.95
CA VAL A 151 2.66 -9.50 -2.84
C VAL A 151 4.12 -9.91 -2.62
N GLN A 152 5.06 -9.36 -3.40
CA GLN A 152 6.48 -9.67 -3.25
C GLN A 152 7.02 -9.36 -1.84
N VAL A 153 6.62 -8.25 -1.23
CA VAL A 153 7.05 -7.93 0.14
C VAL A 153 6.42 -8.91 1.14
N THR A 154 5.14 -9.22 0.99
CA THR A 154 4.41 -10.11 1.92
C THR A 154 4.90 -11.56 1.88
N GLU A 155 5.32 -12.06 0.71
CA GLU A 155 5.87 -13.42 0.58
C GLU A 155 7.14 -13.60 1.42
N GLU A 156 8.03 -12.60 1.42
CA GLU A 156 9.24 -12.59 2.22
C GLU A 156 8.96 -12.48 3.72
N GLU A 157 7.94 -11.70 4.10
CA GLU A 157 7.47 -11.61 5.49
C GLU A 157 6.94 -12.94 5.99
N VAL A 158 6.15 -13.66 5.17
CA VAL A 158 5.62 -14.98 5.50
C VAL A 158 6.75 -16.01 5.60
N ALA A 159 7.72 -15.98 4.68
CA ALA A 159 8.89 -16.84 4.72
C ALA A 159 9.67 -16.63 6.03
N TRP A 160 9.92 -15.37 6.42
CA TRP A 160 10.57 -15.06 7.69
C TRP A 160 9.77 -15.52 8.90
N ILE A 161 8.43 -15.33 8.92
CA ILE A 161 7.58 -15.85 10.00
C ILE A 161 7.74 -17.36 10.15
N GLY A 162 7.77 -18.08 9.03
CA GLY A 162 7.99 -19.53 9.00
C GLY A 162 9.34 -19.92 9.61
N LEU A 163 10.43 -19.31 9.16
CA LEU A 163 11.78 -19.54 9.68
C LEU A 163 11.89 -19.21 11.18
N ASN A 164 11.34 -18.06 11.59
CA ASN A 164 11.38 -17.61 12.97
C ASN A 164 10.63 -18.59 13.90
N ARG A 165 9.42 -19.00 13.52
CA ARG A 165 8.58 -19.88 14.36
C ARG A 165 9.07 -21.32 14.42
N ASN A 166 9.58 -21.85 13.31
CA ASN A 166 9.87 -23.28 13.18
C ASN A 166 11.34 -23.63 13.39
N VAL A 167 12.25 -22.64 13.29
CA VAL A 167 13.69 -22.88 13.38
C VAL A 167 14.33 -21.98 14.45
N TYR A 168 14.25 -20.65 14.29
CA TYR A 168 15.02 -19.72 15.14
C TYR A 168 14.52 -19.67 16.59
N ALA A 169 13.22 -19.50 16.82
CA ALA A 169 12.67 -19.45 18.17
C ALA A 169 12.81 -20.80 18.93
N PRO A 170 12.59 -21.98 18.30
CA PRO A 170 12.92 -23.26 18.90
C PRO A 170 14.40 -23.39 19.30
N PHE A 171 15.33 -22.97 18.43
CA PHE A 171 16.75 -22.94 18.74
C PHE A 171 17.03 -22.09 19.99
N LEU A 172 16.56 -20.85 20.03
CA LEU A 172 16.73 -19.97 21.21
C LEU A 172 16.15 -20.57 22.48
N ARG A 173 15.02 -21.29 22.39
CA ARG A 173 14.39 -21.95 23.55
C ARG A 173 15.27 -23.05 24.15
N VAL A 174 16.01 -23.79 23.32
CA VAL A 174 16.91 -24.86 23.77
C VAL A 174 18.21 -24.28 24.32
N HIS A 175 18.79 -23.30 23.62
CA HIS A 175 20.15 -22.86 23.86
C HIS A 175 20.28 -21.57 24.69
N TYR A 176 19.19 -20.82 24.93
CA TYR A 176 19.20 -19.58 25.71
C TYR A 176 18.06 -19.51 26.76
N PRO A 177 18.28 -18.91 27.94
CA PRO A 177 17.19 -18.64 28.89
C PRO A 177 16.17 -17.63 28.35
N MET A 178 15.06 -18.13 27.78
CA MET A 178 13.98 -17.28 27.21
C MET A 178 13.44 -16.22 28.16
N ARG A 179 13.46 -16.46 29.48
CA ARG A 179 13.04 -15.46 30.49
C ARG A 179 13.86 -14.17 30.39
N ASN A 180 15.16 -14.25 30.12
CA ASN A 180 16.01 -13.06 29.98
C ASN A 180 15.67 -12.29 28.71
N ILE A 181 15.46 -12.99 27.59
CA ILE A 181 15.06 -12.37 26.31
C ILE A 181 13.71 -11.67 26.48
N HIS A 182 12.74 -12.32 27.13
CA HIS A 182 11.45 -11.70 27.42
C HIS A 182 11.57 -10.51 28.37
N ALA A 183 12.38 -10.61 29.44
CA ALA A 183 12.61 -9.48 30.34
C ALA A 183 13.18 -8.26 29.59
N ALA A 184 14.19 -8.47 28.71
CA ALA A 184 14.75 -7.40 27.89
C ALA A 184 13.77 -6.85 26.84
N LYS A 185 12.91 -7.71 26.28
CA LYS A 185 11.85 -7.30 25.35
C LYS A 185 10.83 -6.38 26.03
N TRP A 186 10.37 -6.76 27.22
CA TRP A 186 9.29 -6.06 27.93
C TRP A 186 9.76 -4.94 28.86
N SER A 187 11.06 -4.69 28.95
CA SER A 187 11.66 -3.57 29.70
C SER A 187 11.68 -2.25 28.92
N GLY A 188 10.66 -1.99 28.08
CA GLY A 188 10.55 -0.76 27.29
C GLY A 188 11.30 -0.76 25.96
N LEU A 189 11.55 -1.93 25.36
CA LEU A 189 12.16 -2.01 24.04
C LEU A 189 11.25 -1.39 22.96
N ASP A 190 11.76 -0.43 22.19
CA ASP A 190 11.00 0.34 21.18
C ASP A 190 10.28 -0.56 20.17
N VAL A 191 10.91 -1.67 19.76
CA VAL A 191 10.35 -2.60 18.79
C VAL A 191 9.01 -3.21 19.26
N VAL A 192 8.80 -3.31 20.59
CA VAL A 192 7.54 -3.81 21.17
C VAL A 192 6.43 -2.78 21.02
N GLN A 193 6.71 -1.50 21.26
CA GLN A 193 5.69 -0.47 21.10
C GLN A 193 5.24 -0.36 19.64
N THR A 194 6.17 -0.49 18.68
CA THR A 194 5.89 -0.40 17.25
C THR A 194 4.99 -1.53 16.72
N ILE A 195 5.01 -2.71 17.35
CA ILE A 195 4.13 -3.84 16.97
C ILE A 195 2.78 -3.84 17.67
N MET A 196 2.58 -3.04 18.72
CA MET A 196 1.31 -2.98 19.42
C MET A 196 0.24 -2.28 18.58
N LEU A 197 -0.99 -2.80 18.63
CA LEU A 197 -2.17 -2.13 18.06
C LEU A 197 -2.42 -0.78 18.75
N ASP A 198 -2.28 -0.74 20.08
CA ASP A 198 -2.27 0.50 20.84
C ASP A 198 -0.83 0.95 21.14
N LYS A 199 -0.34 1.89 20.33
CA LYS A 199 1.00 2.46 20.47
C LYS A 199 1.14 3.45 21.63
N LYS A 200 0.05 3.83 22.32
CA LYS A 200 0.08 4.78 23.44
C LYS A 200 0.14 4.08 24.80
N SER A 201 -0.29 2.83 24.86
CA SER A 201 -0.18 2.01 26.07
C SER A 201 1.25 1.49 26.22
N ALA A 202 2.08 2.21 26.97
CA ALA A 202 3.39 1.73 27.36
C ALA A 202 3.25 0.60 28.38
N VAL A 203 3.65 -0.62 28.01
CA VAL A 203 3.70 -1.77 28.92
C VAL A 203 5.16 -1.98 29.31
N ASN A 204 5.50 -1.61 30.54
CA ASN A 204 6.76 -2.00 31.15
C ASN A 204 6.47 -3.11 32.16
N LEU A 205 6.91 -4.33 31.86
CA LEU A 205 6.68 -5.49 32.70
C LEU A 205 8.02 -6.17 32.99
N ASP A 206 8.45 -6.09 34.25
CA ASP A 206 9.65 -6.78 34.71
C ASP A 206 9.31 -8.22 35.10
N PHE A 207 9.77 -9.16 34.27
CA PHE A 207 9.63 -10.60 34.52
C PHE A 207 10.71 -11.15 35.47
N ALA A 208 11.65 -10.33 35.93
CA ALA A 208 12.92 -10.70 36.55
C ALA A 208 13.74 -11.69 35.70
N ARG A 209 15.05 -11.78 35.95
CA ARG A 209 15.96 -12.63 35.17
C ARG A 209 15.89 -14.11 35.60
N SER A 210 16.32 -14.99 34.70
CA SER A 210 16.49 -16.43 34.98
C SER A 210 17.49 -16.66 36.10
N LYS A 211 17.23 -17.64 36.97
CA LYS A 211 18.21 -18.13 37.95
C LYS A 211 19.33 -18.96 37.31
N ARG A 212 19.10 -19.48 36.10
CA ARG A 212 20.12 -20.12 35.27
C ARG A 212 20.85 -19.03 34.48
N PRO A 213 22.13 -18.73 34.78
CA PRO A 213 22.89 -17.76 33.99
C PRO A 213 23.09 -18.31 32.56
N PRO A 214 23.01 -17.44 31.53
CA PRO A 214 23.34 -17.85 30.17
C PRO A 214 24.85 -18.09 30.06
N ASP A 215 25.23 -19.19 29.42
CA ASP A 215 26.62 -19.39 28.99
C ASP A 215 26.78 -18.75 27.61
N LEU A 216 27.21 -17.48 27.60
CA LEU A 216 27.32 -16.70 26.37
C LEU A 216 28.41 -17.25 25.45
N ALA A 217 29.55 -17.67 26.00
CA ALA A 217 30.63 -18.24 25.21
C ALA A 217 30.18 -19.54 24.54
N ALA A 218 29.50 -20.44 25.26
CA ALA A 218 28.96 -21.66 24.67
C ALA A 218 27.80 -21.40 23.70
N PHE A 219 26.99 -20.36 23.92
CA PHE A 219 25.94 -19.97 22.98
C PHE A 219 26.52 -19.48 21.66
N PHE A 220 27.48 -18.56 21.72
CA PHE A 220 28.10 -18.00 20.52
C PHE A 220 29.02 -18.99 19.83
N ALA A 221 29.70 -19.90 20.54
CA ALA A 221 30.58 -20.90 19.89
C ALA A 221 29.87 -21.98 19.07
N GLN A 222 28.54 -22.05 19.10
CA GLN A 222 27.77 -23.02 18.30
C GLN A 222 27.74 -22.62 16.82
N PRO A 223 28.06 -23.54 15.88
CA PRO A 223 27.97 -23.26 14.44
C PRO A 223 26.57 -22.79 14.01
N GLU A 224 25.53 -23.39 14.60
CA GLU A 224 24.13 -23.04 14.29
C GLU A 224 23.78 -21.60 14.67
N THR A 225 24.48 -20.99 15.63
CA THR A 225 24.26 -19.59 16.01
C THR A 225 24.60 -18.65 14.86
N GLU A 226 25.74 -18.86 14.19
CA GLU A 226 26.16 -18.05 13.05
C GLU A 226 25.19 -18.21 11.87
N ASP A 227 24.84 -19.45 11.52
CA ASP A 227 23.92 -19.77 10.43
C ASP A 227 22.55 -19.12 10.63
N LEU A 228 22.01 -19.17 11.85
CA LEU A 228 20.70 -18.59 12.14
C LEU A 228 20.74 -17.07 12.18
N LEU A 229 21.80 -16.47 12.76
CA LEU A 229 21.95 -15.01 12.78
C LEU A 229 22.16 -14.44 11.38
N SER A 230 22.97 -15.09 10.55
CA SER A 230 23.16 -14.71 9.15
C SER A 230 21.86 -14.88 8.33
N THR A 231 21.06 -15.90 8.63
CA THR A 231 19.70 -16.06 8.07
C THR A 231 18.81 -14.89 8.45
N VAL A 232 18.82 -14.44 9.72
CA VAL A 232 18.06 -13.24 10.15
C VAL A 232 18.52 -12.00 9.39
N VAL A 233 19.83 -11.79 9.23
CA VAL A 233 20.39 -10.66 8.47
C VAL A 233 19.90 -10.71 7.03
N SER A 234 20.05 -11.85 6.36
CA SER A 234 19.71 -12.03 4.95
C SER A 234 18.22 -11.79 4.70
N ALA A 235 17.35 -12.46 5.46
CA ALA A 235 15.90 -12.30 5.32
C ALA A 235 15.44 -10.87 5.63
N SER A 236 15.98 -10.25 6.69
CA SER A 236 15.63 -8.87 7.06
C SER A 236 16.12 -7.87 6.03
N LEU A 237 17.32 -8.05 5.48
CA LEU A 237 17.89 -7.19 4.45
C LEU A 237 17.07 -7.28 3.16
N PHE A 238 16.75 -8.50 2.72
CA PHE A 238 15.97 -8.71 1.49
C PHE A 238 14.58 -8.08 1.60
N ALA A 239 13.83 -8.40 2.65
CA ALA A 239 12.51 -7.81 2.90
C ALA A 239 12.59 -6.27 3.04
N ASN A 240 13.65 -5.73 3.65
CA ASN A 240 13.84 -4.29 3.78
C ASN A 240 14.12 -3.61 2.43
N ARG A 241 14.90 -4.23 1.54
CA ARG A 241 15.15 -3.71 0.18
C ARG A 241 13.87 -3.68 -0.65
N GLN A 242 13.06 -4.73 -0.58
CA GLN A 242 11.75 -4.77 -1.24
C GLN A 242 10.81 -3.69 -0.67
N SER A 243 10.81 -3.51 0.65
CA SER A 243 10.05 -2.44 1.31
C SER A 243 10.50 -1.05 0.90
N GLU A 244 11.80 -0.80 0.74
CA GLU A 244 12.33 0.50 0.27
C GLU A 244 11.91 0.80 -1.17
N ALA A 245 11.86 -0.20 -2.04
CA ALA A 245 11.33 -0.06 -3.40
C ALA A 245 9.83 0.25 -3.39
N LEU A 246 9.05 -0.49 -2.59
CA LEU A 246 7.62 -0.28 -2.39
C LEU A 246 7.34 1.14 -1.85
N ARG A 247 8.12 1.59 -0.86
CA ARG A 247 8.04 2.95 -0.30
C ARG A 247 8.21 4.03 -1.37
N LYS A 248 9.18 3.86 -2.28
CA LYS A 248 9.38 4.78 -3.40
C LYS A 248 8.15 4.85 -4.29
N SER A 249 7.54 3.70 -4.59
CA SER A 249 6.29 3.58 -5.33
C SER A 249 5.15 4.37 -4.67
N ILE A 250 4.96 4.23 -3.34
CA ILE A 250 3.98 5.02 -2.58
C ILE A 250 4.21 6.53 -2.75
N VAL A 251 5.45 7.00 -2.59
CA VAL A 251 5.76 8.43 -2.68
C VAL A 251 5.45 8.99 -4.06
N GLU A 252 5.74 8.23 -5.12
CA GLU A 252 5.40 8.62 -6.49
C GLU A 252 3.87 8.64 -6.72
N ILE A 253 3.14 7.66 -6.18
CA ILE A 253 1.67 7.62 -6.22
C ILE A 253 1.07 8.84 -5.52
N LEU A 254 1.53 9.17 -4.30
CA LEU A 254 1.07 10.34 -3.56
C LEU A 254 1.34 11.64 -4.31
N ALA A 255 2.53 11.78 -4.91
CA ALA A 255 2.87 12.96 -5.71
C ALA A 255 1.94 13.13 -6.93
N LEU A 256 1.57 12.04 -7.60
CA LEU A 256 0.62 12.07 -8.72
C LEU A 256 -0.80 12.42 -8.25
N ILE A 257 -1.25 11.85 -7.13
CA ILE A 257 -2.56 12.18 -6.54
C ILE A 257 -2.63 13.66 -6.17
N ASP A 258 -1.60 14.19 -5.50
CA ASP A 258 -1.55 15.60 -5.11
C ASP A 258 -1.49 16.54 -6.34
N ALA A 259 -0.82 16.12 -7.41
CA ALA A 259 -0.81 16.87 -8.66
C ALA A 259 -2.20 16.94 -9.29
N GLU A 260 -2.92 15.82 -9.35
CA GLU A 260 -4.29 15.78 -9.89
C GLU A 260 -5.28 16.59 -9.05
N LEU A 261 -5.22 16.46 -7.72
CA LEU A 261 -6.08 17.23 -6.82
C LEU A 261 -5.88 18.75 -6.93
N ARG A 262 -4.72 19.22 -7.41
CA ARG A 262 -4.45 20.65 -7.65
C ARG A 262 -4.96 21.14 -9.00
N THR A 263 -5.10 20.24 -9.98
CA THR A 263 -5.56 20.58 -11.34
C THR A 263 -7.07 20.49 -11.50
N ASN A 264 -7.78 19.99 -10.48
CA ASN A 264 -9.22 19.71 -10.49
C ASN A 264 -9.98 20.70 -9.62
#